data_AF-A0A839JK80-F1
#
_entry.id   AF-A0A839JK80-F1
#
_cell.length_a   1.000
_cell.length_b   1.000
_cell.length_c   1.000
_cell.angle_alpha   90.00
_cell.angle_beta   90.00
_cell.angle_gamma   90.00
#
_symmetry.space_group_name_H-M   'P 1'
#
loop_
_entity.id
_entity.type
_entity.pdbx_description
1 polymer ?
#
loop_
_entity_poly.entity_id
_entity_poly.type
_entity_poly.pdbx_seq_one_letter_code
_entity_poly.pdbx_strand_id
1 'polypeptide(L)'
;EKCNVVAGKFYEPYTGEVMEFHTRKEISKGVQIDHVVALSDAWQKGAQYKTSEVRYQIATDPLNLIAVQAAANQQKSDGDAATWLPHNKSFRCQYVARQISVKFKYSLWVTEAEKEAMSQILETCPEQRSY
;
A
#
# COMPACT_ATOMS: atom_id res chain seq x y z
N GLU A 1 -6.12 -3.76 30.62
CA GLU A 1 -6.62 -5.05 30.10
C GLU A 1 -6.10 -5.29 28.69
N LYS A 2 -5.92 -6.55 28.27
CA LYS A 2 -5.48 -6.91 26.90
C LYS A 2 -6.71 -7.31 26.07
N CYS A 3 -7.28 -6.36 25.33
CA CYS A 3 -8.29 -6.67 24.31
C CYS A 3 -7.56 -7.20 23.07
N ASN A 4 -7.74 -8.48 22.75
CA ASN A 4 -7.16 -9.09 21.54
C ASN A 4 -8.27 -9.44 20.56
N VAL A 5 -8.08 -9.10 19.29
CA VAL A 5 -8.95 -9.58 18.21
C VAL A 5 -8.70 -11.08 18.02
N VAL A 6 -9.74 -11.90 18.17
CA VAL A 6 -9.66 -13.37 18.04
C VAL A 6 -10.40 -13.92 16.84
N ALA A 7 -11.38 -13.18 16.33
CA ALA A 7 -12.23 -13.54 15.20
C ALA A 7 -12.83 -12.26 14.60
N GLY A 8 -13.36 -12.34 13.38
CA GLY A 8 -14.06 -11.24 12.74
C GLY A 8 -14.02 -11.31 11.21
N LYS A 9 -14.60 -10.30 10.58
CA LYS A 9 -14.56 -10.10 9.13
C LYS A 9 -13.64 -8.93 8.79
N PHE A 10 -12.85 -9.10 7.75
CA PHE A 10 -11.94 -8.09 7.23
C PHE A 10 -12.27 -7.83 5.76
N TYR A 11 -12.64 -6.59 5.46
CA TYR A 11 -12.88 -6.12 4.10
C TYR A 11 -11.53 -5.79 3.47
N GLU A 12 -11.07 -6.66 2.58
CA GLU A 12 -9.69 -6.66 2.08
C GLU A 12 -9.59 -5.67 0.90
N PRO A 13 -8.73 -4.63 0.99
CA PRO A 13 -8.71 -3.57 0.00
C PRO A 13 -8.07 -3.96 -1.34
N TYR A 14 -7.10 -4.87 -1.38
CA TYR A 14 -6.34 -5.25 -2.57
C TYR A 14 -7.09 -6.21 -3.51
N THR A 15 -7.84 -7.17 -2.97
CA THR A 15 -8.60 -8.20 -3.68
C THR A 15 -10.09 -7.85 -3.74
N GLY A 16 -10.60 -7.06 -2.78
CA GLY A 16 -12.01 -6.71 -2.67
C GLY A 16 -12.84 -7.81 -2.01
N GLU A 17 -12.19 -8.87 -1.51
CA GLU A 17 -12.83 -9.98 -0.83
C GLU A 17 -13.13 -9.64 0.63
N VAL A 18 -14.13 -10.33 1.20
CA VAL A 18 -14.36 -10.33 2.64
C VAL A 18 -13.71 -11.58 3.22
N MET A 19 -12.66 -11.40 4.01
CA MET A 19 -12.00 -12.49 4.73
C MET A 19 -12.69 -12.71 6.07
N GLU A 20 -13.06 -13.93 6.40
CA GLU A 20 -13.63 -14.30 7.70
C GLU A 20 -12.61 -15.13 8.48
N PHE A 21 -12.43 -14.77 9.75
CA PHE A 21 -11.48 -15.41 10.65
C PHE A 21 -12.20 -15.88 11.91
N HIS A 22 -11.87 -17.08 12.36
CA HIS A 22 -12.39 -17.70 13.57
C HIS A 22 -11.34 -17.82 14.67
N THR A 23 -10.05 -17.67 14.32
CA THR A 23 -8.96 -17.71 15.28
C THR A 23 -7.90 -16.64 15.04
N ARG A 24 -7.17 -16.27 16.11
CA ARG A 24 -6.02 -15.37 16.03
C ARG A 24 -4.93 -15.89 15.08
N LYS A 25 -4.75 -17.21 14.98
CA LYS A 25 -3.75 -17.82 14.11
C LYS A 25 -4.07 -17.56 12.64
N GLU A 26 -5.35 -17.62 12.27
CA GLU A 26 -5.78 -17.29 10.91
C GLU A 26 -5.56 -15.82 10.60
N ILE A 27 -5.89 -14.91 11.54
CA ILE A 27 -5.62 -13.47 11.38
C ILE A 27 -4.12 -13.24 11.16
N SER A 28 -3.26 -13.79 12.02
CA SER A 28 -1.80 -13.59 11.95
C SER A 28 -1.15 -14.12 10.67
N LYS A 29 -1.78 -15.10 10.00
CA LYS A 29 -1.30 -15.69 8.75
C LYS A 29 -1.93 -15.03 7.52
N GLY A 30 -3.19 -14.62 7.64
CA GLY A 30 -3.99 -14.10 6.55
C GLY A 30 -3.83 -12.60 6.33
N VAL A 31 -3.55 -11.83 7.39
CA VAL A 31 -3.42 -10.37 7.32
C VAL A 31 -1.99 -9.94 7.61
N GLN A 32 -1.47 -9.07 6.76
CA GLN A 32 -0.17 -8.42 6.92
C GLN A 32 -0.33 -6.90 6.85
N ILE A 33 0.59 -6.16 7.45
CA ILE A 33 0.72 -4.73 7.19
C ILE A 33 1.69 -4.56 6.02
N ASP A 34 1.19 -4.00 4.91
CA ASP A 34 1.97 -3.66 3.73
C ASP A 34 2.35 -2.18 3.72
N HIS A 35 3.44 -1.88 3.03
CA HIS A 35 3.83 -0.54 2.62
C HIS A 35 3.25 -0.23 1.23
N VAL A 36 2.32 0.72 1.14
CA VAL A 36 1.67 1.14 -0.10
C VAL A 36 2.71 1.54 -1.16
N VAL A 37 3.76 2.25 -0.76
CA VAL A 37 5.04 2.34 -1.48
C VAL A 37 6.03 1.40 -0.80
N ALA A 38 6.37 0.28 -1.46
CA ALA A 38 7.26 -0.73 -0.91
C ALA A 38 8.62 -0.12 -0.52
N LEU A 39 9.25 -0.63 0.54
CA LEU A 39 10.53 -0.05 1.01
C LEU A 39 11.68 -0.22 0.01
N SER A 40 11.72 -1.34 -0.73
CA SER A 40 12.67 -1.54 -1.83
C SER A 40 12.43 -0.54 -2.97
N ASP A 41 11.17 -0.31 -3.35
CA ASP A 41 10.79 0.72 -4.34
C ASP A 41 11.22 2.13 -3.89
N ALA A 42 10.88 2.50 -2.66
CA ALA A 42 11.27 3.78 -2.09
C ALA A 42 12.79 3.97 -2.06
N TRP A 43 13.55 2.92 -1.72
CA TRP A 43 15.01 2.94 -1.72
C TRP A 43 15.56 3.28 -3.10
N GLN A 44 15.09 2.54 -4.12
CA GLN A 44 15.48 2.75 -5.52
C GLN A 44 15.05 4.12 -6.03
N LYS A 45 13.98 4.70 -5.47
CA LYS A 45 13.39 5.98 -5.89
C LYS A 45 13.70 7.16 -4.97
N GLY A 46 14.82 7.08 -4.24
CA GLY A 46 15.45 8.23 -3.59
C GLY A 46 15.57 8.16 -2.09
N ALA A 47 14.95 7.17 -1.43
CA ALA A 47 15.09 7.00 0.01
C ALA A 47 16.53 6.65 0.41
N GLN A 48 17.33 6.07 -0.49
CA GLN A 48 18.76 5.80 -0.27
C GLN A 48 19.58 7.06 0.03
N TYR A 49 19.15 8.23 -0.46
CA TYR A 49 19.81 9.52 -0.23
C TYR A 49 19.26 10.27 1.00
N LYS A 50 18.29 9.69 1.71
CA LYS A 50 17.71 10.27 2.92
C LYS A 50 18.47 9.82 4.16
N THR A 51 18.33 10.55 5.26
CA THR A 51 18.91 10.15 6.55
C THR A 51 18.20 8.91 7.10
N SER A 52 18.81 8.25 8.08
CA SER A 52 18.20 7.13 8.81
C SER A 52 16.85 7.48 9.42
N GLU A 53 16.70 8.70 9.94
CA GLU A 53 15.50 9.19 10.60
C GLU A 53 14.36 9.33 9.59
N VAL A 54 14.64 9.88 8.41
CA VAL A 54 13.65 10.01 7.34
C VAL A 54 13.25 8.62 6.79
N ARG A 55 14.20 7.69 6.64
CA ARG A 55 13.86 6.31 6.23
C ARG A 55 12.99 5.60 7.27
N TYR A 56 13.27 5.81 8.56
CA TYR A 56 12.41 5.31 9.63
C TYR A 56 11.00 5.90 9.54
N GLN A 57 10.87 7.20 9.25
CA GLN A 57 9.57 7.84 9.01
C GLN A 57 8.84 7.21 7.82
N ILE A 58 9.50 6.99 6.68
CA ILE A 58 8.90 6.30 5.51
C ILE A 58 8.35 4.92 5.89
N ALA A 59 9.09 4.18 6.73
CA ALA A 59 8.72 2.82 7.13
C ALA A 59 7.60 2.75 8.18
N THR A 60 7.35 3.84 8.91
CA THR A 60 6.40 3.88 10.03
C THR A 60 5.24 4.84 9.82
N ASP A 61 5.22 5.60 8.72
CA ASP A 61 4.16 6.55 8.39
C ASP A 61 2.82 5.80 8.19
N PRO A 62 1.77 6.10 8.97
CA PRO A 62 0.43 5.57 8.72
C PRO A 62 -0.06 5.83 7.30
N LEU A 63 0.37 6.91 6.63
CA LEU A 63 0.06 7.14 5.23
C LEU A 63 0.67 6.07 4.31
N ASN A 64 1.77 5.42 4.70
CA ASN A 64 2.37 4.35 3.92
C ASN A 64 1.93 2.95 4.37
N LEU A 65 1.19 2.79 5.48
CA LEU A 65 0.87 1.47 6.05
C LEU A 65 -0.60 1.06 5.85
N ILE A 66 -0.85 -0.16 5.36
CA ILE A 66 -2.21 -0.68 5.18
C ILE A 66 -2.30 -2.17 5.57
N ALA A 67 -3.36 -2.55 6.27
CA ALA A 67 -3.65 -3.96 6.50
C ALA A 67 -4.21 -4.58 5.21
N VAL A 68 -3.67 -5.73 4.80
CA VAL A 68 -3.99 -6.41 3.54
C VAL A 68 -3.88 -7.93 3.69
N GLN A 69 -4.41 -8.67 2.73
CA GLN A 69 -4.21 -10.11 2.62
C GLN A 69 -2.75 -10.43 2.32
N ALA A 70 -2.19 -11.38 3.06
CA ALA A 70 -0.80 -11.80 2.95
C ALA A 70 -0.40 -12.27 1.53
N ALA A 71 -1.28 -13.00 0.84
CA ALA A 71 -1.02 -13.48 -0.52
C ALA A 71 -0.98 -12.34 -1.54
N ALA A 72 -1.92 -11.39 -1.48
CA ALA A 72 -1.91 -10.21 -2.33
C ALA A 72 -0.65 -9.35 -2.10
N ASN A 73 -0.24 -9.18 -0.84
CA ASN A 73 1.00 -8.50 -0.50
C ASN A 73 2.24 -9.20 -1.08
N GLN A 74 2.30 -10.53 -0.98
CA GLN A 74 3.40 -11.32 -1.57
C GLN A 74 3.44 -11.21 -3.10
N GLN A 75 2.27 -11.19 -3.76
CA GLN A 75 2.19 -10.98 -5.20
C GLN A 75 2.68 -9.59 -5.60
N LYS A 76 2.36 -8.55 -4.81
CA LYS A 76 2.85 -7.19 -5.01
C LYS A 76 4.37 -7.10 -4.90
N SER A 77 4.97 -7.78 -3.94
CA SER A 77 6.42 -7.70 -3.66
C SER A 77 6.86 -6.23 -3.51
N ASP A 78 7.85 -5.80 -4.29
CA ASP A 78 8.34 -4.43 -4.40
C ASP A 78 7.87 -3.71 -5.67
N GLY A 79 6.78 -4.17 -6.26
CA GLY A 79 6.18 -3.57 -7.44
C GLY A 79 5.65 -2.15 -7.21
N ASP A 80 5.82 -1.30 -8.22
CA ASP A 80 5.24 0.04 -8.28
C ASP A 80 3.91 0.03 -9.03
N ALA A 81 3.30 1.20 -9.24
CA ALA A 81 2.00 1.29 -9.93
C ALA A 81 2.02 0.76 -11.38
N ALA A 82 3.19 0.69 -12.02
CA ALA A 82 3.31 0.16 -13.38
C ALA A 82 3.41 -1.37 -13.41
N THR A 83 3.98 -1.99 -12.38
CA THR A 83 4.16 -3.45 -12.35
C THR A 83 3.06 -4.18 -11.58
N TRP A 84 2.43 -3.52 -10.60
CA TRP A 84 1.36 -4.12 -9.81
C TRP A 84 0.31 -3.10 -9.39
N LEU A 85 -0.97 -3.46 -9.58
CA LEU A 85 -2.12 -2.73 -9.06
C LEU A 85 -3.06 -3.72 -8.35
N PRO A 86 -3.77 -3.27 -7.30
CA PRO A 86 -4.83 -4.06 -6.66
C PRO A 86 -5.76 -4.72 -7.69
N HIS A 87 -6.11 -5.99 -7.48
CA HIS A 87 -7.15 -6.65 -8.29
C HIS A 87 -8.50 -5.94 -8.11
N ASN A 88 -8.76 -5.45 -6.90
CA ASN A 88 -9.91 -4.63 -6.59
C ASN A 88 -9.87 -3.27 -7.31
N LYS A 89 -10.57 -3.17 -8.44
CA LYS A 89 -10.58 -1.97 -9.27
C LYS A 89 -11.14 -0.75 -8.54
N SER A 90 -12.13 -0.92 -7.65
CA SER A 90 -12.73 0.21 -6.92
C SER A 90 -11.76 0.85 -5.92
N PHE A 91 -10.68 0.17 -5.56
CA PHE A 91 -9.66 0.68 -4.63
C PHE A 91 -8.46 1.33 -5.34
N ARG A 92 -8.29 1.13 -6.66
CA ARG A 92 -7.09 1.57 -7.38
C ARG A 92 -6.85 3.07 -7.32
N CYS A 93 -7.91 3.88 -7.40
CA CYS A 93 -7.81 5.34 -7.28
C CYS A 93 -7.24 5.77 -5.93
N GLN A 94 -7.75 5.20 -4.83
CA GLN A 94 -7.24 5.48 -3.49
C GLN A 94 -5.81 4.98 -3.32
N TYR A 95 -5.50 3.81 -3.86
CA TYR A 95 -4.14 3.23 -3.84
C TYR A 95 -3.13 4.15 -4.53
N VAL A 96 -3.41 4.56 -5.78
CA VAL A 96 -2.54 5.44 -6.57
C VAL A 96 -2.40 6.82 -5.92
N ALA A 97 -3.51 7.44 -5.49
CA ALA A 97 -3.47 8.73 -4.82
C ALA A 97 -2.63 8.69 -3.54
N ARG A 98 -2.70 7.58 -2.79
CA ARG A 98 -1.91 7.36 -1.59
C ARG A 98 -0.43 7.17 -1.90
N GLN A 99 -0.08 6.42 -2.94
CA GLN A 99 1.31 6.32 -3.41
C GLN A 99 1.89 7.69 -3.79
N ILE A 100 1.13 8.51 -4.53
CA ILE A 100 1.53 9.87 -4.89
C ILE A 100 1.76 10.73 -3.64
N SER A 101 0.84 10.70 -2.66
CA SER A 101 1.02 11.45 -1.42
C SER A 101 2.28 11.03 -0.65
N VAL A 102 2.56 9.73 -0.53
CA VAL A 102 3.79 9.24 0.12
C VAL A 102 5.03 9.72 -0.64
N LYS A 103 5.06 9.52 -1.96
CA LYS A 103 6.21 9.90 -2.80
C LYS A 103 6.44 11.40 -2.76
N PHE A 104 5.38 12.20 -2.80
CA PHE A 104 5.47 13.65 -2.68
C PHE A 104 6.01 14.08 -1.30
N LYS A 105 5.42 13.57 -0.20
CA LYS A 105 5.80 13.90 1.17
C LYS A 105 7.29 13.65 1.45
N TYR A 106 7.82 12.55 0.93
CA TYR A 106 9.23 12.16 1.14
C TYR A 106 10.17 12.56 -0.01
N SER A 107 9.64 13.25 -1.03
CA SER A 107 10.37 13.61 -2.25
C SER A 107 11.08 12.42 -2.89
N LEU A 108 10.31 11.34 -3.08
CA LEU A 108 10.69 10.16 -3.86
C LEU A 108 10.23 10.39 -5.30
N TRP A 109 11.03 9.96 -6.27
CA TRP A 109 10.65 10.12 -7.68
C TRP A 109 9.76 8.98 -8.17
N VAL A 110 9.15 9.20 -9.34
CA VAL A 110 8.41 8.20 -10.10
C VAL A 110 9.12 7.98 -11.43
N THR A 111 9.08 6.75 -11.95
CA THR A 111 9.53 6.49 -13.33
C THR A 111 8.47 6.98 -14.32
N GLU A 112 8.83 7.12 -15.60
CA GLU A 112 7.85 7.51 -16.62
C GLU A 112 6.72 6.47 -16.74
N ALA A 113 7.05 5.17 -16.73
CA ALA A 113 6.06 4.10 -16.76
C ALA A 113 5.12 4.13 -15.54
N GLU A 114 5.68 4.37 -14.33
CA GLU A 114 4.88 4.50 -13.12
C GLU A 114 3.93 5.71 -13.21
N LYS A 115 4.44 6.85 -13.69
CA LYS A 115 3.64 8.07 -13.87
C LYS A 115 2.51 7.87 -14.88
N GLU A 116 2.77 7.19 -15.99
CA GLU A 116 1.75 6.86 -16.99
C GLU A 116 0.66 5.98 -16.38
N ALA A 117 1.04 4.90 -15.69
CA ALA A 117 0.09 4.01 -15.02
C ALA A 117 -0.75 4.74 -13.96
N MET A 118 -0.13 5.60 -13.15
CA MET A 118 -0.83 6.42 -12.17
C MET A 118 -1.84 7.38 -12.83
N SER A 119 -1.44 8.02 -13.93
CA SER A 119 -2.29 8.97 -14.66
C SER A 119 -3.51 8.27 -15.27
N GLN A 120 -3.32 7.12 -15.93
CA GLN A 120 -4.41 6.33 -16.51
C GLN A 120 -5.44 5.89 -15.47
N ILE A 121 -5.00 5.54 -14.25
CA ILE A 121 -5.94 5.19 -13.17
C ILE A 121 -6.71 6.43 -12.71
N LEU A 122 -6.03 7.56 -12.50
CA LEU A 122 -6.67 8.78 -11.99
C LEU A 122 -7.62 9.45 -13.00
N GLU A 123 -7.44 9.25 -14.30
CA GLU A 123 -8.40 9.67 -15.32
C GLU A 123 -9.80 9.09 -15.10
N THR A 124 -9.89 7.90 -14.49
CA THR A 124 -11.18 7.26 -14.18
C THR A 124 -11.85 7.79 -12.91
N CYS A 125 -11.19 8.66 -12.15
CA CYS A 125 -11.65 9.16 -10.86
C CYS A 125 -11.13 10.59 -10.59
N PRO A 126 -11.60 11.59 -11.36
CA PRO A 126 -11.10 12.97 -11.28
C PRO A 126 -11.33 13.64 -9.92
N GLU A 127 -12.29 13.15 -9.13
CA GLU A 127 -12.60 13.67 -7.79
C GLU A 127 -11.73 13.03 -6.68
N GLN A 128 -10.87 12.07 -7.02
CA GLN A 128 -10.00 11.40 -6.04
C GLN A 128 -8.99 12.39 -5.47
N ARG A 129 -9.09 12.64 -4.16
CA ARG A 129 -8.14 13.49 -3.44
C ARG A 129 -6.87 12.72 -3.10
N SER A 130 -5.73 13.42 -3.21
CA SER A 130 -4.50 13.05 -2.50
C SER A 130 -4.64 13.38 -1.02
N TYR A 131 -3.95 12.62 -0.18
CA TYR A 131 -3.84 12.83 1.26
C TYR A 131 -2.77 13.87 1.60
#